data_AF-A0A9N9J508-F1
#
_entry.id   AF-A0A9N9J508-F1
#
_cell.length_a   1.000
_cell.length_b   1.000
_cell.length_c   1.000
_cell.angle_alpha   90.00
_cell.angle_beta   90.00
_cell.angle_gamma   90.00
#
_symmetry.space_group_name_H-M   'P 1'
#
loop_
_entity.id
_entity.type
_entity.pdbx_description
1 polymer ?
#
loop_
_entity_poly.entity_id
_entity_poly.type
_entity_poly.pdbx_seq_one_letter_code
_entity_poly.pdbx_strand_id
1 'polypeptide(L)'
;LRVVEVNARKSGGEFSTAVATPISPSVKLEGEGKLDGQFDITPQPCSSKIVVESKKDGSSLLEDRNNEWPFNSVCESLCVALFHPCWEVRHGACIGLREILKVHGYGAGRRVGLTKEENEIRNNKWLEDVAIRLLCVFALDRFGDYVSDQVVAPVRETCSQTMGALLRYMSPRGVENVHGVLLQMIYQSDTCDGKPSIWEVRHAGMLGLKYAVAVRKDLVNDILDGIVDAVIVGLKDSDDDVRAVAASILIPIADYFVELSAKKIPEIVSVLWDCLKDLKDDLTASTAS
;
A
#
# COMPACT_ATOMS: atom_id res chain seq x y z
N LEU A 1 30.61 -10.02 2.20
CA LEU A 1 31.82 -10.27 1.39
C LEU A 1 32.12 -9.06 0.55
N ARG A 2 33.19 -8.32 0.85
CA ARG A 2 33.69 -7.25 -0.02
C ARG A 2 35.21 -7.41 -0.08
N VAL A 3 35.72 -7.81 -1.24
CA VAL A 3 37.16 -7.92 -1.51
C VAL A 3 37.58 -6.58 -2.11
N VAL A 4 38.56 -5.91 -1.52
CA VAL A 4 39.11 -4.66 -2.04
C VAL A 4 40.51 -4.95 -2.57
N GLU A 5 40.72 -4.78 -3.87
CA GLU A 5 42.03 -4.87 -4.51
C GLU A 5 42.71 -3.50 -4.53
N VAL A 6 43.98 -3.46 -4.13
CA VAL A 6 44.83 -2.27 -4.23
C VAL A 6 45.83 -2.52 -5.36
N ASN A 7 45.63 -1.90 -6.53
CA ASN A 7 46.55 -2.02 -7.67
C ASN A 7 47.60 -0.90 -7.67
N ALA A 8 48.87 -1.28 -7.60
CA ALA A 8 50.02 -0.44 -7.92
C ALA A 8 50.48 -0.69 -9.37
N ARG A 9 50.73 0.38 -10.12
CA ARG A 9 51.21 0.40 -11.51
C ARG A 9 52.68 -0.08 -11.64
N LYS A 10 52.99 -0.92 -12.65
CA LYS A 10 53.89 -0.57 -13.79
C LYS A 10 54.14 -1.73 -14.78
N SER A 11 54.55 -1.29 -15.97
CA SER A 11 54.79 -1.90 -17.28
C SER A 11 55.79 -3.06 -17.38
N GLY A 12 55.60 -3.90 -18.40
CA GLY A 12 56.34 -5.14 -18.66
C GLY A 12 57.66 -5.05 -19.42
N GLY A 13 58.25 -6.24 -19.61
CA GLY A 13 59.44 -6.60 -20.39
C GLY A 13 59.91 -8.02 -20.03
N GLU A 14 60.04 -8.90 -21.02
CA GLU A 14 60.39 -10.33 -20.92
C GLU A 14 61.88 -10.60 -20.62
N PHE A 15 62.22 -11.67 -19.89
CA PHE A 15 63.12 -12.78 -20.31
C PHE A 15 63.34 -13.85 -19.21
N SER A 16 63.86 -15.00 -19.67
CA SER A 16 63.92 -16.39 -19.16
C SER A 16 64.71 -16.75 -17.87
N THR A 17 64.27 -17.86 -17.24
CA THR A 17 64.99 -18.92 -16.46
C THR A 17 65.84 -18.58 -15.23
N ALA A 18 65.44 -19.10 -14.06
CA ALA A 18 66.15 -20.12 -13.24
C ALA A 18 65.58 -20.17 -11.81
N VAL A 19 65.53 -21.37 -11.25
CA VAL A 19 65.06 -21.68 -9.89
C VAL A 19 66.01 -21.08 -8.85
N ALA A 20 65.49 -20.22 -7.97
CA ALA A 20 66.12 -19.86 -6.71
C ALA A 20 65.02 -19.67 -5.64
N THR A 21 65.19 -20.35 -4.51
CA THR A 21 64.35 -20.29 -3.31
C THR A 21 64.20 -18.85 -2.79
N PRO A 22 62.98 -18.33 -2.55
CA PRO A 22 62.81 -17.04 -1.89
C PRO A 22 62.84 -17.22 -0.37
N ILE A 23 63.83 -16.56 0.22
CA ILE A 23 63.96 -16.24 1.64
C ILE A 23 62.68 -15.54 2.13
N SER A 24 62.12 -16.00 3.24
CA SER A 24 60.99 -15.38 3.93
C SER A 24 61.36 -13.95 4.38
N PRO A 25 60.62 -12.89 3.99
CA PRO A 25 60.73 -11.62 4.68
C PRO A 25 59.94 -11.72 5.99
N SER A 26 60.65 -11.81 7.12
CA SER A 26 60.09 -11.63 8.45
C SER A 26 59.62 -10.18 8.59
N VAL A 27 58.35 -9.91 8.29
CA VAL A 27 57.72 -8.62 8.63
C VAL A 27 57.34 -8.66 10.10
N LYS A 28 58.18 -8.05 10.94
CA LYS A 28 57.84 -7.71 12.31
C LYS A 28 56.80 -6.58 12.28
N LEU A 29 55.56 -6.87 12.64
CA LEU A 29 54.55 -5.84 12.93
C LEU A 29 54.62 -5.51 14.42
N GLU A 30 55.31 -4.42 14.74
CA GLU A 30 55.14 -3.71 16.01
C GLU A 30 53.88 -2.86 15.92
N GLY A 31 52.97 -3.05 16.88
CA GLY A 31 51.72 -2.30 16.95
C GLY A 31 50.75 -2.90 17.95
N GLU A 32 51.04 -2.79 19.24
CA GLU A 32 50.02 -2.92 20.28
C GLU A 32 49.05 -1.75 20.15
N GLY A 33 47.94 -1.98 19.46
CA GLY A 33 46.79 -1.07 19.41
C GLY A 33 45.52 -1.90 19.54
N LYS A 34 44.94 -1.95 20.75
CA LYS A 34 43.62 -2.53 20.99
C LYS A 34 42.58 -1.76 20.16
N LEU A 35 42.14 -2.34 19.05
CA LEU A 35 40.88 -1.98 18.40
C LEU A 35 39.79 -2.89 18.99
N ASP A 36 38.70 -2.28 19.43
CA ASP A 36 37.52 -2.95 19.98
C ASP A 36 37.16 -4.20 19.17
N GLY A 37 36.92 -5.31 19.87
CA GLY A 37 36.85 -6.69 19.36
C GLY A 37 35.69 -7.03 18.42
N GLN A 38 35.52 -6.25 17.35
CA GLN A 38 34.42 -6.37 16.39
C GLN A 38 34.82 -7.14 15.11
N PHE A 39 36.11 -7.39 14.90
CA PHE A 39 36.64 -8.05 13.71
C PHE A 39 37.71 -9.08 14.08
N ASP A 40 37.58 -10.31 13.58
CA ASP A 40 38.63 -11.32 13.63
C ASP A 40 39.44 -11.23 12.32
N ILE A 41 40.76 -11.06 12.48
CA ILE A 41 41.70 -10.89 11.37
C ILE A 41 42.56 -12.14 11.29
N THR A 42 42.34 -12.96 10.26
CA THR A 42 43.12 -14.19 10.04
C THR A 42 44.07 -14.02 8.86
N PRO A 43 45.40 -14.10 9.06
CA PRO A 43 46.36 -14.13 7.96
C PRO A 43 46.34 -15.50 7.26
N GLN A 44 46.30 -15.50 5.92
CA GLN A 44 46.38 -16.75 5.15
C GLN A 44 47.84 -17.10 4.80
N PRO A 45 48.30 -18.34 5.02
CA PRO A 45 49.63 -18.76 4.61
C PRO A 45 49.73 -18.72 3.07
N CYS A 46 50.82 -18.13 2.57
CA CYS A 46 51.16 -17.94 1.14
C CYS A 46 50.29 -16.93 0.35
N SER A 47 49.58 -16.01 1.01
CA SER A 47 48.81 -14.96 0.33
C SER A 47 49.02 -13.61 1.00
N SER A 48 49.17 -12.54 0.21
CA SER A 48 49.19 -11.15 0.72
C SER A 48 47.78 -10.63 1.07
N LYS A 49 46.78 -11.53 1.15
CA LYS A 49 45.39 -11.21 1.44
C LYS A 49 45.09 -11.48 2.92
N ILE A 50 44.35 -10.55 3.51
CA ILE A 50 43.88 -10.63 4.89
C ILE A 50 42.38 -10.89 4.86
N VAL A 51 41.92 -11.89 5.62
CA VAL A 51 40.48 -12.14 5.80
C VAL A 51 40.03 -11.39 7.05
N VAL A 52 39.07 -10.48 6.88
CA VAL A 52 38.43 -9.75 7.97
C VAL A 52 37.00 -10.28 8.11
N GLU A 53 36.76 -11.00 9.20
CA GLU A 53 35.43 -11.50 9.54
C GLU A 53 34.77 -10.54 10.55
N SER A 54 33.57 -10.07 10.23
CA SER A 54 32.77 -9.29 11.16
C SER A 54 32.02 -10.25 12.08
N LYS A 55 32.25 -10.16 13.39
CA LYS A 55 31.39 -10.81 14.37
C LYS A 55 30.02 -10.13 14.32
N LYS A 56 29.03 -10.83 13.78
CA LYS A 56 27.64 -10.40 13.83
C LYS A 56 27.14 -10.74 15.22
N ASP A 57 27.01 -9.73 16.10
CA ASP A 57 26.25 -9.88 17.34
C ASP A 57 24.81 -10.28 16.97
N GLY A 58 24.53 -11.58 17.11
CA GLY A 58 23.52 -12.24 16.28
C GLY A 58 22.25 -12.71 17.00
N SER A 59 22.06 -12.49 18.30
CA SER A 59 20.88 -13.08 18.98
C SER A 59 19.71 -12.11 19.17
N SER A 60 19.92 -10.87 19.66
CA SER A 60 18.77 -10.04 20.09
C SER A 60 17.88 -9.53 18.95
N LEU A 61 18.46 -9.06 17.84
CA LEU A 61 17.71 -8.47 16.71
C LEU A 61 16.98 -9.50 15.85
N LEU A 62 17.45 -10.75 15.82
CA LEU A 62 16.81 -11.83 15.07
C LEU A 62 15.71 -12.50 15.89
N GLU A 63 15.90 -12.64 17.21
CA GLU A 63 14.87 -13.15 18.13
C GLU A 63 13.65 -12.22 18.23
N ASP A 64 13.85 -10.90 18.20
CA ASP A 64 12.75 -9.93 18.21
C ASP A 64 11.85 -10.05 16.96
N ARG A 65 12.44 -10.32 15.79
CA ARG A 65 11.70 -10.55 14.53
C ARG A 65 10.92 -11.87 14.53
N ASN A 66 11.39 -12.89 15.24
CA ASN A 66 10.72 -14.18 15.32
C ASN A 66 9.38 -14.13 16.09
N ASN A 67 9.17 -13.10 16.90
CA ASN A 67 7.95 -12.91 17.68
C ASN A 67 6.92 -11.99 17.01
N GLU A 68 7.25 -11.38 15.87
CA GLU A 68 6.35 -10.49 15.14
C GLU A 68 5.55 -11.23 14.07
N TRP A 69 4.49 -10.58 13.57
CA TRP A 69 3.77 -11.09 12.42
C TRP A 69 4.71 -11.26 11.21
N PRO A 70 4.79 -12.45 10.58
CA PRO A 70 5.82 -12.75 9.58
C PRO A 70 5.86 -11.81 8.38
N PHE A 71 4.71 -11.25 8.00
CA PHE A 71 4.59 -10.35 6.85
C PHE A 71 4.87 -8.88 7.19
N ASN A 72 5.19 -8.54 8.45
CA ASN A 72 5.31 -7.15 8.87
C ASN A 72 6.31 -6.36 8.01
N SER A 73 7.54 -6.88 7.84
CA SER A 73 8.58 -6.21 7.05
C SER A 73 8.24 -6.07 5.55
N VAL A 74 7.51 -7.04 4.99
CA VAL A 74 7.05 -7.00 3.60
C VAL A 74 5.97 -5.93 3.46
N CYS A 75 4.98 -5.92 4.34
CA CYS A 75 3.92 -4.92 4.34
C CYS A 75 4.47 -3.50 4.57
N GLU A 76 5.46 -3.31 5.45
CA GLU A 76 6.15 -2.02 5.61
C GLU A 76 6.78 -1.54 4.29
N SER A 77 7.47 -2.44 3.59
CA SER A 77 8.07 -2.13 2.29
C SER A 77 7.02 -1.78 1.23
N LEU A 78 5.91 -2.51 1.20
CA LEU A 78 4.78 -2.25 0.30
C LEU A 78 4.10 -0.92 0.64
N CYS A 79 3.93 -0.59 1.93
CA CYS A 79 3.37 0.67 2.40
C CYS A 79 4.23 1.88 2.00
N VAL A 80 5.55 1.72 1.89
CA VAL A 80 6.43 2.74 1.31
C VAL A 80 6.24 2.81 -0.22
N ALA A 81 6.17 1.67 -0.88
CA ALA A 81 5.99 1.58 -2.33
C ALA A 81 4.64 2.14 -2.84
N LEU A 82 3.62 2.25 -1.98
CA LEU A 82 2.34 2.93 -2.28
C LEU A 82 2.51 4.37 -2.78
N PHE A 83 3.61 5.05 -2.43
CA PHE A 83 3.88 6.45 -2.79
C PHE A 83 5.00 6.60 -3.83
N HIS A 84 5.36 5.51 -4.51
CA HIS A 84 6.40 5.54 -5.53
C HIS A 84 5.95 6.36 -6.76
N PRO A 85 6.86 7.12 -7.42
CA PRO A 85 6.50 7.93 -8.60
C PRO A 85 5.97 7.09 -9.77
N CYS A 86 6.55 5.91 -10.02
CA CYS A 86 6.04 4.97 -11.03
C CYS A 86 4.72 4.32 -10.58
N TRP A 87 3.67 4.46 -11.39
CA TRP A 87 2.34 3.95 -11.07
C TRP A 87 2.28 2.42 -11.03
N GLU A 88 3.13 1.74 -11.81
CA GLU A 88 3.25 0.29 -11.84
C GLU A 88 3.69 -0.26 -10.48
N VAL A 89 4.59 0.47 -9.80
CA VAL A 89 5.06 0.12 -8.46
C VAL A 89 3.95 0.33 -7.43
N ARG A 90 3.20 1.44 -7.52
CA ARG A 90 2.05 1.69 -6.64
C ARG A 90 0.97 0.62 -6.82
N HIS A 91 0.66 0.28 -8.07
CA HIS A 91 -0.30 -0.75 -8.43
C HIS A 91 0.13 -2.12 -7.87
N GLY A 92 1.39 -2.51 -8.09
CA GLY A 92 1.96 -3.75 -7.53
C GLY A 92 1.94 -3.76 -6.00
N ALA A 93 2.22 -2.63 -5.35
CA ALA A 93 2.15 -2.50 -3.89
C ALA A 93 0.73 -2.73 -3.36
N CYS A 94 -0.27 -2.15 -4.01
CA CYS A 94 -1.69 -2.38 -3.68
C CYS A 94 -2.04 -3.86 -3.81
N ILE A 95 -1.69 -4.50 -4.93
CA ILE A 95 -1.93 -5.94 -5.14
C ILE A 95 -1.27 -6.77 -4.04
N GLY A 96 0.00 -6.52 -3.73
CA GLY A 96 0.73 -7.26 -2.70
C GLY A 96 0.09 -7.15 -1.32
N LEU A 97 -0.28 -5.92 -0.91
CA LEU A 97 -1.00 -5.70 0.34
C LEU A 97 -2.34 -6.41 0.34
N ARG A 98 -3.11 -6.31 -0.74
CA ARG A 98 -4.42 -6.95 -0.87
C ARG A 98 -4.34 -8.46 -0.68
N GLU A 99 -3.43 -9.14 -1.36
CA GLU A 99 -3.33 -10.60 -1.28
C GLU A 99 -2.88 -11.09 0.10
N ILE A 100 -1.97 -10.37 0.76
CA ILE A 100 -1.60 -10.68 2.16
C ILE A 100 -2.81 -10.46 3.08
N LEU A 101 -3.47 -9.30 2.98
CA LEU A 101 -4.57 -8.94 3.87
C LEU A 101 -5.75 -9.89 3.72
N LYS A 102 -6.11 -10.30 2.50
CA LYS A 102 -7.22 -11.23 2.23
C LYS A 102 -7.18 -12.50 3.09
N VAL A 103 -5.98 -12.98 3.45
CA VAL A 103 -5.79 -14.23 4.20
C VAL A 103 -5.26 -13.97 5.61
N HIS A 104 -4.30 -13.05 5.76
CA HIS A 104 -3.50 -12.89 6.98
C HIS A 104 -3.79 -11.60 7.76
N GLY A 105 -4.80 -10.80 7.36
CA GLY A 105 -5.11 -9.51 7.99
C GLY A 105 -5.44 -9.60 9.50
N TYR A 106 -6.03 -10.71 9.96
CA TYR A 106 -6.31 -10.92 11.39
C TYR A 106 -5.04 -10.90 12.26
N GLY A 107 -3.91 -11.36 11.72
CA GLY A 107 -2.63 -11.44 12.43
C GLY A 107 -1.81 -10.15 12.40
N ALA A 108 -2.20 -9.17 11.58
CA ALA A 108 -1.38 -8.00 11.32
C ALA A 108 -1.07 -7.19 12.59
N GLY A 109 0.18 -6.74 12.76
CA GLY A 109 0.63 -5.98 13.94
C GLY A 109 0.71 -6.74 15.27
N ARG A 110 0.23 -7.99 15.33
CA ARG A 110 0.27 -8.83 16.53
C ARG A 110 1.70 -9.32 16.83
N ARG A 111 1.94 -9.63 18.10
CA ARG A 111 3.24 -10.11 18.61
C ARG A 111 3.04 -11.22 19.63
N VAL A 112 3.92 -12.22 19.57
CA VAL A 112 3.99 -13.33 20.53
C VAL A 112 4.40 -12.78 21.91
N GLY A 113 3.81 -13.34 22.98
CA GLY A 113 4.10 -12.95 24.36
C GLY A 113 3.22 -11.82 24.92
N LEU A 114 2.31 -11.26 24.12
CA LEU A 114 1.31 -10.29 24.57
C LEU A 114 -0.05 -10.93 24.83
N THR A 115 -0.88 -10.28 25.64
CA THR A 115 -2.26 -10.75 25.86
C THR A 115 -3.10 -10.60 24.58
N LYS A 116 -4.29 -11.21 24.60
CA LYS A 116 -5.24 -11.11 23.50
C LYS A 116 -5.67 -9.66 23.28
N GLU A 117 -6.00 -8.95 24.35
CA GLU A 117 -6.46 -7.57 24.36
C GLU A 117 -5.38 -6.62 23.84
N GLU A 118 -4.13 -6.80 24.28
CA GLU A 118 -2.99 -6.04 23.79
C GLU A 118 -2.79 -6.25 22.28
N ASN A 119 -2.87 -7.50 21.82
CA ASN A 119 -2.75 -7.82 20.40
C ASN A 119 -3.93 -7.31 19.57
N GLU A 120 -5.14 -7.25 20.11
CA GLU A 120 -6.28 -6.63 19.45
C GLU A 120 -6.09 -5.12 19.28
N ILE A 121 -5.58 -4.43 20.31
CA ILE A 121 -5.25 -3.00 20.22
C ILE A 121 -4.16 -2.77 19.16
N ARG A 122 -3.12 -3.59 19.14
CA ARG A 122 -2.04 -3.50 18.15
C ARG A 122 -2.53 -3.75 16.73
N ASN A 123 -3.36 -4.78 16.53
CA ASN A 123 -3.94 -5.10 15.24
C ASN A 123 -4.81 -3.95 14.72
N ASN A 124 -5.68 -3.38 15.56
CA ASN A 124 -6.49 -2.22 15.18
C ASN A 124 -5.61 -1.02 14.76
N LYS A 125 -4.59 -0.67 15.55
CA LYS A 125 -3.65 0.42 15.21
C LYS A 125 -2.92 0.18 13.88
N TRP A 126 -2.50 -1.06 13.64
CA TRP A 126 -1.83 -1.43 12.40
C TRP A 126 -2.76 -1.30 11.19
N LEU A 127 -4.02 -1.76 11.31
CA LEU A 127 -5.02 -1.64 10.26
C LEU A 127 -5.38 -0.17 9.99
N GLU A 128 -5.49 0.65 11.03
CA GLU A 128 -5.71 2.10 10.92
C GLU A 128 -4.56 2.80 10.18
N ASP A 129 -3.30 2.49 10.49
CA ASP A 129 -2.13 3.05 9.76
C ASP A 129 -2.19 2.74 8.26
N VAL A 130 -2.45 1.48 7.91
CA VAL A 130 -2.55 1.08 6.50
C VAL A 130 -3.77 1.73 5.83
N ALA A 131 -4.92 1.80 6.51
CA ALA A 131 -6.10 2.50 6.00
C ALA A 131 -5.82 3.97 5.69
N ILE A 132 -5.13 4.68 6.60
CA ILE A 132 -4.72 6.07 6.40
C ILE A 132 -3.84 6.20 5.16
N ARG A 133 -2.85 5.31 4.98
CA ARG A 133 -1.98 5.33 3.79
C ARG A 133 -2.75 5.11 2.49
N LEU A 134 -3.70 4.16 2.48
CA LEU A 134 -4.56 3.92 1.31
C LEU A 134 -5.47 5.13 1.02
N LEU A 135 -6.02 5.78 2.05
CA LEU A 135 -6.76 7.03 1.89
C LEU A 135 -5.88 8.17 1.34
N CYS A 136 -4.61 8.24 1.73
CA CYS A 136 -3.66 9.16 1.12
C CYS A 136 -3.45 8.84 -0.37
N VAL A 137 -3.38 7.57 -0.77
CA VAL A 137 -3.30 7.19 -2.20
C VAL A 137 -4.54 7.66 -2.94
N PHE A 138 -5.75 7.49 -2.38
CA PHE A 138 -6.98 8.04 -2.98
C PHE A 138 -6.91 9.56 -3.17
N ALA A 139 -6.35 10.27 -2.18
CA ALA A 139 -6.27 11.73 -2.23
C ALA A 139 -5.19 12.23 -3.20
N LEU A 140 -4.11 11.46 -3.43
CA LEU A 140 -2.92 11.92 -4.16
C LEU A 140 -2.77 11.34 -5.57
N ASP A 141 -3.31 10.15 -5.85
CA ASP A 141 -3.12 9.52 -7.15
C ASP A 141 -3.94 10.25 -8.24
N ARG A 142 -3.25 10.61 -9.33
CA ARG A 142 -3.82 11.29 -10.50
C ARG A 142 -3.57 10.51 -11.79
N PHE A 143 -3.14 9.27 -11.68
CA PHE A 143 -2.89 8.46 -12.87
C PHE A 143 -4.23 7.97 -13.44
N GLY A 144 -4.41 8.15 -14.74
CA GLY A 144 -5.52 7.63 -15.52
C GLY A 144 -5.00 7.23 -16.89
N ASP A 145 -5.34 6.04 -17.34
CA ASP A 145 -5.04 5.54 -18.67
C ASP A 145 -6.28 5.69 -19.55
N TYR A 146 -6.18 6.51 -20.60
CA TYR A 146 -7.29 6.91 -21.46
C TYR A 146 -7.20 6.12 -22.77
N VAL A 147 -7.83 4.96 -22.81
CA VAL A 147 -7.88 4.13 -24.02
C VAL A 147 -9.33 4.03 -24.49
N SER A 148 -9.61 4.52 -25.70
CA SER A 148 -10.92 4.41 -26.37
C SER A 148 -12.10 4.86 -25.50
N ASP A 149 -12.03 6.09 -24.98
CA ASP A 149 -13.11 6.80 -24.26
C ASP A 149 -13.45 6.32 -22.85
N GLN A 150 -12.63 5.43 -22.27
CA GLN A 150 -12.73 4.98 -20.88
C GLN A 150 -11.48 5.39 -20.11
N VAL A 151 -11.64 5.87 -18.87
CA VAL A 151 -10.51 6.09 -17.97
C VAL A 151 -10.30 4.87 -17.11
N VAL A 152 -9.21 4.16 -17.37
CA VAL A 152 -8.74 3.13 -16.45
C VAL A 152 -7.90 3.82 -15.38
N ALA A 153 -8.36 3.79 -14.13
CA ALA A 153 -7.61 4.28 -12.97
C ALA A 153 -7.03 3.09 -12.19
N PRO A 154 -6.00 2.38 -12.70
CA PRO A 154 -5.61 1.06 -12.20
C PRO A 154 -5.15 1.10 -10.74
N VAL A 155 -4.45 2.17 -10.35
CA VAL A 155 -3.99 2.36 -8.97
C VAL A 155 -5.18 2.62 -8.04
N ARG A 156 -6.10 3.54 -8.41
CA ARG A 156 -7.27 3.87 -7.57
C ARG A 156 -8.17 2.64 -7.38
N GLU A 157 -8.51 1.95 -8.46
CA GLU A 157 -9.34 0.73 -8.43
C GLU A 157 -8.72 -0.35 -7.51
N THR A 158 -7.44 -0.64 -7.71
CA THR A 158 -6.73 -1.67 -6.94
C THR A 158 -6.53 -1.25 -5.48
N CYS A 159 -6.26 0.02 -5.22
CA CYS A 159 -6.17 0.56 -3.86
C CYS A 159 -7.52 0.43 -3.13
N SER A 160 -8.64 0.63 -3.82
CA SER A 160 -9.99 0.47 -3.24
C SER A 160 -10.34 -0.99 -2.98
N GLN A 161 -9.95 -1.92 -3.84
CA GLN A 161 -10.03 -3.35 -3.54
C GLN A 161 -9.19 -3.74 -2.33
N THR A 162 -8.00 -3.13 -2.19
CA THR A 162 -7.11 -3.33 -1.04
C THR A 162 -7.74 -2.81 0.25
N MET A 163 -8.37 -1.63 0.19
CA MET A 163 -9.16 -1.08 1.29
C MET A 163 -10.29 -2.04 1.70
N GLY A 164 -11.03 -2.60 0.74
CA GLY A 164 -12.06 -3.61 1.02
C GLY A 164 -11.49 -4.84 1.74
N ALA A 165 -10.35 -5.38 1.30
CA ALA A 165 -9.68 -6.49 1.97
C ALA A 165 -9.22 -6.16 3.39
N LEU A 166 -8.89 -4.90 3.67
CA LEU A 166 -8.51 -4.40 4.99
C LEU A 166 -9.71 -4.22 5.92
N LEU A 167 -10.79 -3.60 5.43
CA LEU A 167 -11.98 -3.21 6.21
C LEU A 167 -12.68 -4.41 6.88
N ARG A 168 -12.52 -5.61 6.32
CA ARG A 168 -13.08 -6.86 6.90
C ARG A 168 -12.49 -7.20 8.27
N TYR A 169 -11.30 -6.70 8.61
CA TYR A 169 -10.63 -6.94 9.89
C TYR A 169 -10.71 -5.74 10.83
N MET A 170 -11.13 -4.57 10.34
CA MET A 170 -11.24 -3.36 11.17
C MET A 170 -12.43 -3.44 12.13
N SER A 171 -12.27 -2.83 13.30
CA SER A 171 -13.40 -2.59 14.20
C SER A 171 -14.49 -1.73 13.54
N PRO A 172 -15.76 -1.81 13.99
CA PRO A 172 -16.85 -0.97 13.48
C PRO A 172 -16.52 0.52 13.49
N ARG A 173 -15.95 1.02 14.59
CA ARG A 173 -15.50 2.41 14.72
C ARG A 173 -14.43 2.79 13.70
N GLY A 174 -13.49 1.88 13.41
CA GLY A 174 -12.47 2.10 12.39
C GLY A 174 -13.08 2.24 11.00
N VAL A 175 -14.08 1.41 10.67
CA VAL A 175 -14.81 1.52 9.40
C VAL A 175 -15.62 2.80 9.32
N GLU A 176 -16.28 3.21 10.40
CA GLU A 176 -17.00 4.49 10.48
C GLU A 176 -16.07 5.69 10.23
N ASN A 177 -14.87 5.68 10.81
CA ASN A 177 -13.86 6.72 10.55
C ASN A 177 -13.45 6.75 9.07
N VAL A 178 -13.16 5.59 8.46
CA VAL A 178 -12.84 5.50 7.03
C VAL A 178 -14.00 6.01 6.19
N HIS A 179 -15.24 5.61 6.51
CA HIS A 179 -16.45 6.08 5.85
C HIS A 179 -16.58 7.61 5.92
N GLY A 180 -16.36 8.22 7.08
CA GLY A 180 -16.37 9.68 7.24
C GLY A 180 -15.37 10.39 6.32
N VAL A 181 -14.15 9.85 6.19
CA VAL A 181 -13.15 10.41 5.26
C VAL A 181 -13.58 10.21 3.80
N LEU A 182 -14.10 9.04 3.43
CA LEU A 182 -14.61 8.80 2.06
C LEU A 182 -15.71 9.79 1.68
N LEU A 183 -16.64 10.09 2.59
CA LEU A 183 -17.65 11.11 2.38
C LEU A 183 -17.05 12.51 2.20
N GLN A 184 -16.05 12.89 3.01
CA GLN A 184 -15.33 14.15 2.83
C GLN A 184 -14.67 14.24 1.45
N MET A 185 -14.07 13.15 0.96
CA MET A 185 -13.46 13.09 -0.37
C MET A 185 -14.48 13.25 -1.51
N ILE A 186 -15.71 12.78 -1.31
CA ILE A 186 -16.81 12.89 -2.28
C ILE A 186 -17.38 14.30 -2.30
N TYR A 187 -17.72 14.86 -1.13
CA TYR A 187 -18.39 16.16 -1.05
C TYR A 187 -17.43 17.32 -1.28
N GLN A 188 -16.17 17.21 -0.83
CA GLN A 188 -15.13 18.24 -0.88
C GLN A 188 -15.62 19.64 -0.48
N SER A 189 -16.54 19.71 0.48
CA SER A 189 -17.19 20.95 0.92
C SER A 189 -16.30 21.81 1.83
N ASP A 190 -15.20 21.24 2.31
CA ASP A 190 -14.20 21.83 3.19
C ASP A 190 -13.00 22.42 2.45
N THR A 191 -12.94 22.33 1.11
CA THR A 191 -11.83 22.91 0.35
C THR A 191 -11.87 24.44 0.41
N CYS A 192 -10.94 25.00 1.16
CA CYS A 192 -10.70 26.44 1.22
C CYS A 192 -10.43 26.98 -0.20
N ASP A 193 -10.88 28.21 -0.46
CA ASP A 193 -10.46 29.07 -1.59
C ASP A 193 -11.20 28.92 -2.93
N GLY A 194 -12.43 28.38 -2.96
CA GLY A 194 -13.23 28.36 -4.20
C GLY A 194 -12.58 27.58 -5.34
N LYS A 195 -11.65 26.68 -5.01
CA LYS A 195 -10.99 25.80 -5.97
C LYS A 195 -12.00 24.79 -6.51
N PRO A 196 -11.87 24.40 -7.79
CA PRO A 196 -12.73 23.38 -8.35
C PRO A 196 -12.53 22.06 -7.63
N SER A 197 -13.63 21.34 -7.43
CA SER A 197 -13.62 19.98 -6.90
C SER A 197 -12.84 19.04 -7.84
N ILE A 198 -12.02 18.17 -7.27
CA ILE A 198 -11.09 17.27 -7.97
C ILE A 198 -11.79 15.95 -8.24
N TRP A 199 -12.10 15.65 -9.49
CA TRP A 199 -12.89 14.47 -9.86
C TRP A 199 -12.17 13.17 -9.48
N GLU A 200 -10.84 13.09 -9.57
CA GLU A 200 -10.09 11.86 -9.22
C GLU A 200 -10.28 11.50 -7.73
N VAL A 201 -10.42 12.52 -6.87
CA VAL A 201 -10.63 12.34 -5.43
C VAL A 201 -12.07 11.90 -5.16
N ARG A 202 -13.06 12.50 -5.83
CA ARG A 202 -14.47 12.07 -5.74
C ARG A 202 -14.64 10.64 -6.23
N HIS A 203 -14.04 10.31 -7.37
CA HIS A 203 -14.00 8.96 -7.94
C HIS A 203 -13.37 7.96 -6.98
N ALA A 204 -12.22 8.28 -6.38
CA ALA A 204 -11.57 7.41 -5.39
C ALA A 204 -12.44 7.19 -4.14
N GLY A 205 -13.11 8.25 -3.67
CA GLY A 205 -14.07 8.18 -2.57
C GLY A 205 -15.23 7.23 -2.88
N MET A 206 -15.83 7.36 -4.07
CA MET A 206 -16.89 6.46 -4.55
C MET A 206 -16.43 5.01 -4.63
N LEU A 207 -15.23 4.75 -5.16
CA LEU A 207 -14.66 3.41 -5.19
C LEU A 207 -14.45 2.85 -3.78
N GLY A 208 -13.94 3.66 -2.86
CA GLY A 208 -13.79 3.27 -1.46
C GLY A 208 -15.14 2.85 -0.84
N LEU A 209 -16.20 3.63 -1.07
CA LEU A 209 -17.56 3.31 -0.61
C LEU A 209 -18.09 2.01 -1.21
N LYS A 210 -17.94 1.82 -2.53
CA LYS A 210 -18.34 0.61 -3.25
C LYS A 210 -17.80 -0.65 -2.57
N TYR A 211 -16.51 -0.67 -2.27
CA TYR A 211 -15.88 -1.82 -1.63
C TYR A 211 -16.19 -1.93 -0.14
N ALA A 212 -16.33 -0.81 0.58
CA ALA A 212 -16.72 -0.82 1.99
C ALA A 212 -18.09 -1.49 2.19
N VAL A 213 -19.08 -1.08 1.38
CA VAL A 213 -20.45 -1.60 1.42
C VAL A 213 -20.52 -3.09 1.03
N ALA A 214 -19.74 -3.50 0.03
CA ALA A 214 -19.69 -4.89 -0.39
C ALA A 214 -19.14 -5.84 0.69
N VAL A 215 -18.22 -5.35 1.53
CA VAL A 215 -17.50 -6.15 2.53
C VAL A 215 -18.14 -6.08 3.92
N ARG A 216 -18.60 -4.90 4.34
CA ARG A 216 -19.13 -4.64 5.70
C ARG A 216 -20.64 -4.47 5.70
N LYS A 217 -21.33 -5.47 5.11
CA LYS A 217 -22.79 -5.54 5.08
C LYS A 217 -23.41 -5.50 6.48
N ASP A 218 -22.68 -5.98 7.48
CA ASP A 218 -23.04 -5.95 8.90
C ASP A 218 -23.24 -4.54 9.46
N LEU A 219 -22.60 -3.53 8.87
CA LEU A 219 -22.67 -2.13 9.31
C LEU A 219 -23.60 -1.27 8.46
N VAL A 220 -24.19 -1.82 7.39
CA VAL A 220 -24.96 -1.02 6.41
C VAL A 220 -26.04 -0.20 7.09
N ASN A 221 -26.76 -0.76 8.07
CA ASN A 221 -27.80 -0.04 8.81
C ASN A 221 -27.31 1.28 9.43
N ASP A 222 -26.05 1.34 9.86
CA ASP A 222 -25.48 2.51 10.55
C ASP A 222 -24.96 3.57 9.55
N ILE A 223 -24.56 3.15 8.34
CA ILE A 223 -23.92 4.04 7.35
C ILE A 223 -24.77 4.29 6.09
N LEU A 224 -25.92 3.62 5.93
CA LEU A 224 -26.71 3.62 4.70
C LEU A 224 -27.15 5.01 4.25
N ASP A 225 -27.64 5.86 5.17
CA ASP A 225 -28.13 7.19 4.80
C ASP A 225 -27.03 8.03 4.17
N GLY A 226 -25.82 8.00 4.74
CA GLY A 226 -24.64 8.69 4.20
C GLY A 226 -24.20 8.12 2.85
N ILE A 227 -24.29 6.79 2.67
CA ILE A 227 -24.01 6.13 1.39
C ILE A 227 -25.01 6.58 0.33
N VAL A 228 -26.31 6.59 0.64
CA VAL A 228 -27.35 6.94 -0.33
C VAL A 228 -27.22 8.41 -0.75
N ASP A 229 -26.95 9.31 0.18
CA ASP A 229 -26.72 10.73 -0.14
C ASP A 229 -25.48 10.90 -1.03
N ALA A 230 -24.40 10.17 -0.74
CA ALA A 230 -23.21 10.18 -1.58
C ALA A 230 -23.50 9.64 -2.99
N VAL A 231 -24.26 8.54 -3.11
CA VAL A 231 -24.66 7.96 -4.41
C VAL A 231 -25.49 8.95 -5.22
N ILE A 232 -26.45 9.64 -4.61
CA ILE A 232 -27.25 10.66 -5.29
C ILE A 232 -26.35 11.79 -5.83
N VAL A 233 -25.36 12.22 -5.05
CA VAL A 233 -24.37 13.21 -5.50
C VAL A 233 -23.52 12.66 -6.65
N GLY A 234 -23.05 11.42 -6.55
CA GLY A 234 -22.23 10.78 -7.59
C GLY A 234 -22.96 10.55 -8.91
N LEU A 235 -24.23 10.17 -8.86
CA LEU A 235 -25.06 10.01 -10.06
C LEU A 235 -25.32 11.35 -10.77
N LYS A 236 -25.33 12.46 -10.02
CA LYS A 236 -25.45 13.83 -10.55
C LYS A 236 -24.09 14.45 -10.92
N ASP A 237 -22.99 13.71 -10.83
CA ASP A 237 -21.66 14.24 -11.10
C ASP A 237 -21.48 14.58 -12.58
N SER A 238 -20.67 15.60 -12.85
CA SER A 238 -20.31 15.99 -14.22
C SER A 238 -19.41 14.95 -14.92
N ASP A 239 -18.62 14.22 -14.14
CA ASP A 239 -17.66 13.23 -14.65
C ASP A 239 -18.30 11.85 -14.81
N ASP A 240 -18.09 11.20 -15.97
CA ASP A 240 -18.75 9.92 -16.28
C ASP A 240 -18.25 8.75 -15.43
N ASP A 241 -16.95 8.72 -15.11
CA ASP A 241 -16.38 7.64 -14.32
C ASP A 241 -16.92 7.70 -12.89
N VAL A 242 -17.13 8.90 -12.33
CA VAL A 242 -17.76 9.08 -11.02
C VAL A 242 -19.20 8.55 -11.04
N ARG A 243 -19.99 8.89 -12.06
CA ARG A 243 -21.37 8.39 -12.22
C ARG A 243 -21.41 6.86 -12.33
N ALA A 244 -20.52 6.28 -13.12
CA ALA A 244 -20.43 4.83 -13.33
C ALA A 244 -20.18 4.08 -12.02
N VAL A 245 -19.22 4.55 -11.22
CA VAL A 245 -18.96 3.95 -9.91
C VAL A 245 -20.17 4.12 -8.99
N ALA A 246 -20.77 5.32 -8.94
CA ALA A 246 -21.90 5.62 -8.06
C ALA A 246 -23.11 4.71 -8.32
N ALA A 247 -23.44 4.44 -9.59
CA ALA A 247 -24.50 3.51 -9.98
C ALA A 247 -24.28 2.10 -9.41
N SER A 248 -23.02 1.65 -9.36
CA SER A 248 -22.67 0.31 -8.88
C SER A 248 -22.65 0.13 -7.36
N ILE A 249 -22.65 1.21 -6.56
CA ILE A 249 -22.49 1.14 -5.09
C ILE A 249 -23.68 0.45 -4.41
N LEU A 250 -24.90 0.69 -4.91
CA LEU A 250 -26.11 0.16 -4.27
C LEU A 250 -26.42 -1.29 -4.66
N ILE A 251 -25.84 -1.82 -5.75
CA ILE A 251 -26.05 -3.18 -6.24
C ILE A 251 -25.89 -4.25 -5.13
N PRO A 252 -24.77 -4.31 -4.36
CA PRO A 252 -24.57 -5.35 -3.35
C PRO A 252 -25.51 -5.25 -2.13
N ILE A 253 -26.24 -4.14 -1.98
CA ILE A 253 -27.13 -3.84 -0.86
C ILE A 253 -28.53 -3.42 -1.31
N ALA A 254 -28.95 -3.79 -2.53
CA ALA A 254 -30.23 -3.36 -3.09
C ALA A 254 -31.41 -3.70 -2.17
N ASP A 255 -31.42 -4.89 -1.56
CA ASP A 255 -32.46 -5.31 -0.64
C ASP A 255 -32.54 -4.39 0.60
N TYR A 256 -31.40 -4.11 1.23
CA TYR A 256 -31.30 -3.19 2.37
C TYR A 256 -31.74 -1.77 2.00
N PHE A 257 -31.35 -1.30 0.82
CA PHE A 257 -31.73 0.02 0.33
C PHE A 257 -33.25 0.15 0.15
N VAL A 258 -33.89 -0.87 -0.43
CA VAL A 258 -35.35 -0.87 -0.63
C VAL A 258 -36.09 -0.90 0.71
N GLU A 259 -35.61 -1.69 1.68
CA GLU A 259 -36.23 -1.81 2.99
C GLU A 259 -36.05 -0.56 3.87
N LEU A 260 -34.86 0.02 3.90
CA LEU A 260 -34.48 1.04 4.88
C LEU A 260 -34.59 2.48 4.35
N SER A 261 -34.47 2.67 3.04
CA SER A 261 -34.42 4.00 2.42
C SER A 261 -35.48 4.19 1.33
N ALA A 262 -36.64 3.54 1.46
CA ALA A 262 -37.74 3.57 0.48
C ALA A 262 -38.15 4.98 0.01
N LYS A 263 -38.03 5.99 0.89
CA LYS A 263 -38.35 7.39 0.58
C LYS A 263 -37.41 8.05 -0.44
N LYS A 264 -36.17 7.57 -0.56
CA LYS A 264 -35.15 8.09 -1.49
C LYS A 264 -35.19 7.38 -2.86
N ILE A 265 -35.92 6.26 -2.99
CA ILE A 265 -36.06 5.52 -4.25
C ILE A 265 -36.54 6.41 -5.40
N PRO A 266 -37.61 7.24 -5.25
CA PRO A 266 -38.09 8.07 -6.36
C PRO A 266 -37.03 9.07 -6.86
N GLU A 267 -36.22 9.61 -5.95
CA GLU A 267 -35.14 10.51 -6.32
C GLU A 267 -34.07 9.76 -7.13
N ILE A 268 -33.59 8.61 -6.65
CA ILE A 268 -32.58 7.82 -7.37
C ILE A 268 -33.08 7.42 -8.77
N VAL A 269 -34.31 6.93 -8.87
CA VAL A 269 -34.92 6.56 -10.15
C VAL A 269 -34.99 7.77 -11.09
N SER A 270 -35.37 8.94 -10.58
CA SER A 270 -35.37 10.18 -11.38
C SER A 270 -33.98 10.51 -11.91
N VAL A 271 -32.96 10.47 -11.03
CA VAL A 271 -31.59 10.80 -11.41
C VAL A 271 -31.05 9.82 -12.45
N LEU A 272 -31.26 8.51 -12.26
CA LEU A 272 -30.86 7.50 -13.24
C LEU A 272 -31.53 7.74 -14.60
N TRP A 273 -32.81 8.12 -14.60
CA TRP A 273 -33.53 8.42 -15.83
C TRP A 273 -33.01 9.69 -16.51
N ASP A 274 -32.60 10.69 -15.72
CA ASP A 274 -31.98 11.90 -16.25
C ASP A 274 -30.59 11.63 -16.84
N CYS A 275 -29.77 10.76 -16.22
CA CYS A 275 -28.52 10.28 -16.80
C CYS A 275 -28.69 9.64 -18.19
N LEU A 276 -29.80 8.92 -18.41
CA LEU A 276 -30.11 8.29 -19.71
C LEU A 276 -30.61 9.29 -20.77
N LYS A 277 -31.20 10.43 -20.37
CA LYS A 277 -31.70 11.45 -21.32
C LYS A 277 -30.59 12.28 -21.95
N ASP A 278 -29.49 12.47 -21.23
CA ASP A 278 -28.36 13.31 -21.68
C ASP A 278 -27.43 12.57 -22.68
N LEU A 279 -27.77 11.34 -23.06
CA LEU A 279 -27.09 10.56 -24.10
C LEU A 279 -27.45 11.09 -25.48
N LYS A 280 -26.63 12.00 -26.02
CA LYS A 280 -26.88 12.59 -27.35
C LYS A 280 -26.50 11.70 -28.52
N ASP A 281 -25.48 10.82 -28.42
CA ASP A 281 -25.14 9.84 -29.48
C ASP A 281 -24.14 8.73 -29.06
N ASP A 282 -23.35 8.90 -27.99
CA ASP A 282 -22.39 7.89 -27.49
C ASP A 282 -22.83 7.25 -26.16
N LEU A 283 -22.74 5.91 -26.07
CA LEU A 283 -22.93 5.17 -24.82
C LEU A 283 -21.67 5.29 -23.97
N THR A 284 -21.79 5.87 -22.78
CA THR A 284 -20.66 6.08 -21.86
C THR A 284 -20.56 4.95 -20.81
N ALA A 285 -19.47 4.89 -20.04
CA ALA A 285 -19.23 3.84 -19.03
C ALA A 285 -20.38 3.72 -18.02
N SER A 286 -20.90 4.88 -17.63
CA SER A 286 -21.97 5.01 -16.66
C SER A 286 -23.29 4.38 -17.11
N THR A 287 -23.52 4.26 -18.42
CA THR A 287 -24.75 3.66 -18.95
C THR A 287 -24.82 2.14 -18.80
N ALA A 288 -23.67 1.48 -18.63
CA ALA A 288 -23.57 0.03 -18.52
C ALA A 288 -23.54 -0.47 -17.05
N SER A 289 -23.36 0.44 -16.08
CA SER A 289 -23.14 0.14 -14.66
C SER A 289 -24.43 0.21 -13.84
#